data_AF-A0A838Q8A3-F1
#
_entry.id   AF-A0A838Q8A3-F1
#
_cell.length_a   1.000
_cell.length_b   1.000
_cell.length_c   1.000
_cell.angle_alpha   90.00
_cell.angle_beta   90.00
_cell.angle_gamma   90.00
#
_symmetry.space_group_name_H-M   'P 1'
#
loop_
_entity.id
_entity.type
_entity.pdbx_description
1 polymer ?
#
loop_
_entity_poly.entity_id
_entity_poly.type
_entity_poly.pdbx_seq_one_letter_code
_entity_poly.pdbx_strand_id
1 'polypeptide(L)'
;MDFTSSDGTRLSAPKIPFEWQRLTDEDKVAFIDSVKAARERMGANAPMVAGGAAAGGASVDGGRQVMIFEGTGGLPGGAGGDGPLRAQAGAPRAFQVNFVAPSELPDYKPAFFAGSVRADAQSNLWIRTIPTAAIAGGPIYDVINRQGQLVDRVQIPAGRTIAGFGANGAVYLSGRENNQAFVERARVR
;
A
#
# COMPACT_ATOMS: atom_id res chain seq x y z
N MET A 1 5.85 6.71 20.97
CA MET A 1 5.62 5.38 21.60
C MET A 1 6.92 4.99 22.25
N ASP A 2 6.84 4.40 23.44
CA ASP A 2 8.01 3.88 24.13
C ASP A 2 8.17 2.40 23.79
N PHE A 3 9.33 2.04 23.29
CA PHE A 3 9.72 0.68 22.98
C PHE A 3 10.47 0.11 24.18
N THR A 4 10.28 -1.16 24.51
CA THR A 4 11.12 -1.85 25.48
C THR A 4 12.02 -2.81 24.72
N SER A 5 13.33 -2.61 24.84
CA SER A 5 14.35 -3.47 24.26
C SER A 5 14.44 -4.78 25.06
N SER A 6 15.07 -5.81 24.49
CA SER A 6 15.17 -7.16 25.09
C SER A 6 15.93 -7.19 26.42
N ASP A 7 16.72 -6.16 26.70
CA ASP A 7 17.46 -5.90 27.93
C ASP A 7 16.63 -5.11 28.98
N GLY A 8 15.36 -4.79 28.69
CA GLY A 8 14.48 -4.01 29.56
C GLY A 8 14.63 -2.50 29.42
N THR A 9 15.56 -2.02 28.58
CA THR A 9 15.77 -0.58 28.36
C THR A 9 14.60 0.01 27.57
N ARG A 10 14.05 1.13 28.05
CA ARG A 10 13.01 1.88 27.33
C ARG A 10 13.64 2.87 26.35
N LEU A 11 13.23 2.81 25.09
CA LEU A 11 13.61 3.72 24.02
C LEU A 11 12.39 4.53 23.60
N SER A 12 12.53 5.84 23.48
CA SER A 12 11.49 6.70 22.92
C SER A 12 12.01 7.34 21.64
N ALA A 13 11.27 7.19 20.56
CA ALA A 13 11.59 7.83 19.28
C ALA A 13 10.69 9.05 19.07
N PRO A 14 11.22 10.15 18.47
CA PRO A 14 10.40 11.30 18.13
C PRO A 14 9.29 10.91 17.14
N LYS A 15 8.14 11.60 17.22
CA LYS A 15 7.03 11.35 16.30
C LYS A 15 7.41 11.80 14.89
N ILE A 16 7.23 10.92 13.91
CA ILE A 16 7.43 11.27 12.49
C ILE A 16 6.29 12.19 12.04
N PRO A 17 6.58 13.34 11.40
CA PRO A 17 5.55 14.24 10.89
C PRO A 17 4.71 13.56 9.80
N PHE A 18 3.40 13.56 10.00
CA PHE A 18 2.41 13.12 9.02
C PHE A 18 1.17 14.00 9.13
N GLU A 19 0.60 14.39 7.99
CA GLU A 19 -0.60 15.21 7.92
C GLU A 19 -1.84 14.32 8.18
N TRP A 20 -2.17 14.13 9.45
CA TRP A 20 -3.31 13.31 9.85
C TRP A 20 -4.63 13.92 9.39
N GLN A 21 -5.35 13.21 8.50
CA GLN A 21 -6.68 13.62 8.04
C GLN A 21 -7.76 12.98 8.92
N ARG A 22 -8.41 13.81 9.74
CA ARG A 22 -9.54 13.40 10.58
C ARG A 22 -10.76 13.06 9.71
N LEU A 23 -11.50 12.05 10.11
CA LEU A 23 -12.81 11.68 9.55
C LEU A 23 -13.88 12.11 10.56
N THR A 24 -14.72 13.05 10.16
CA THR A 24 -15.93 13.41 10.92
C THR A 24 -16.96 12.28 10.84
N ASP A 25 -17.97 12.32 11.72
CA ASP A 25 -19.05 11.33 11.66
C ASP A 25 -19.79 11.42 10.32
N GLU A 26 -19.96 12.63 9.80
CA GLU A 26 -20.51 12.88 8.46
C GLU A 26 -19.64 12.27 7.36
N ASP A 27 -18.30 12.39 7.43
CA ASP A 27 -17.38 11.78 6.46
C ASP A 27 -17.48 10.25 6.48
N LYS A 28 -17.62 9.65 7.67
CA LYS A 28 -17.73 8.20 7.84
C LYS A 28 -19.03 7.67 7.25
N VAL A 29 -20.15 8.36 7.49
CA VAL A 29 -21.45 8.04 6.87
C VAL A 29 -21.35 8.15 5.35
N ALA A 30 -20.84 9.28 4.84
CA ALA A 30 -20.69 9.53 3.41
C ALA A 30 -19.82 8.47 2.72
N PHE A 31 -18.75 8.00 3.39
CA PHE A 31 -17.90 6.95 2.89
C PHE A 31 -18.65 5.62 2.73
N ILE A 32 -19.39 5.18 3.76
CA ILE A 32 -20.17 3.94 3.72
C ILE A 32 -21.23 4.00 2.62
N ASP A 33 -21.96 5.10 2.52
CA ASP A 33 -23.03 5.25 1.54
C ASP A 33 -22.48 5.30 0.10
N SER A 34 -21.30 5.90 -0.09
CA SER A 34 -20.58 5.85 -1.37
C SER A 34 -20.22 4.42 -1.78
N VAL A 35 -19.71 3.59 -0.85
CA VAL A 35 -19.37 2.20 -1.13
C VAL A 35 -20.62 1.36 -1.42
N LYS A 36 -21.73 1.57 -0.69
CA LYS A 36 -23.02 0.93 -0.98
C LYS A 36 -23.52 1.28 -2.38
N ALA A 37 -23.56 2.57 -2.70
CA ALA A 37 -24.01 3.04 -4.01
C ALA A 37 -23.10 2.55 -5.14
N ALA A 38 -21.79 2.43 -4.92
CA ALA A 38 -20.87 1.83 -5.88
C ALA A 38 -21.18 0.35 -6.12
N ARG A 39 -21.45 -0.41 -5.04
CA ARG A 39 -21.82 -1.83 -5.12
C ARG A 39 -23.15 -2.05 -5.84
N GLU A 40 -24.15 -1.22 -5.56
CA GLU A 40 -25.45 -1.26 -6.24
C GLU A 40 -25.29 -1.06 -7.75
N ARG A 41 -24.45 -0.09 -8.17
CA ARG A 41 -24.16 0.16 -9.59
C ARG A 41 -23.45 -1.00 -10.27
N MET A 42 -22.56 -1.71 -9.57
CA MET A 42 -21.89 -2.88 -10.13
C MET A 42 -22.79 -4.12 -10.18
N GLY A 43 -23.86 -4.17 -9.39
CA GLY A 43 -24.77 -5.31 -9.30
C GLY A 43 -24.20 -6.45 -8.44
N ALA A 44 -25.10 -7.27 -7.87
CA ALA A 44 -24.76 -8.29 -6.86
C ALA A 44 -23.75 -9.36 -7.33
N ASN A 45 -23.59 -9.53 -8.64
CA ASN A 45 -22.74 -10.56 -9.26
C ASN A 45 -21.52 -9.99 -9.98
N ALA A 46 -21.21 -8.69 -9.85
CA ALA A 46 -19.98 -8.17 -10.42
C ALA A 46 -18.77 -8.83 -9.74
N PRO A 47 -17.84 -9.42 -10.51
CA PRO A 47 -16.58 -9.87 -9.95
C PRO A 47 -15.85 -8.65 -9.39
N MET A 48 -15.82 -8.54 -8.07
CA MET A 48 -14.76 -7.77 -7.41
C MET A 48 -13.48 -8.50 -7.76
N VAL A 49 -12.78 -8.03 -8.80
CA VAL A 49 -11.42 -8.46 -9.05
C VAL A 49 -10.64 -8.02 -7.81
N ALA A 50 -10.41 -8.96 -6.91
CA ALA A 50 -9.38 -8.84 -5.89
C ALA A 50 -8.05 -8.79 -6.63
N GLY A 51 -7.70 -7.61 -7.13
CA GLY A 51 -6.44 -7.30 -7.77
C GLY A 51 -5.35 -7.28 -6.72
N GLY A 52 -5.06 -8.43 -6.13
CA GLY A 52 -3.82 -8.70 -5.41
C GLY A 52 -2.65 -8.73 -6.39
N ALA A 53 -2.36 -7.58 -7.00
CA ALA A 53 -1.16 -7.24 -7.78
C ALA A 53 -1.31 -5.85 -8.41
N ALA A 54 -1.80 -4.85 -7.69
CA ALA A 54 -1.76 -3.45 -8.16
C ALA A 54 -1.87 -2.44 -7.01
N ALA A 55 -1.04 -2.56 -5.97
CA ALA A 55 -0.68 -1.38 -5.16
C ALA A 55 0.28 -0.45 -5.94
N GLY A 56 -0.01 -0.21 -7.21
CA GLY A 56 0.86 0.46 -8.17
C GLY A 56 0.33 0.32 -9.60
N GLY A 57 -0.73 1.07 -9.92
CA GLY A 57 -1.27 1.11 -11.27
C GLY A 57 -2.53 1.97 -11.33
N ALA A 58 -2.45 3.06 -12.10
CA ALA A 58 -3.46 4.08 -12.38
C ALA A 58 -4.94 3.72 -12.14
N SER A 59 -5.63 4.50 -11.31
CA SER A 59 -7.04 4.80 -11.59
C SER A 59 -7.08 5.81 -12.72
N VAL A 60 -7.42 5.33 -13.91
CA VAL A 60 -7.88 6.15 -15.04
C VAL A 60 -9.38 6.34 -14.87
N ASP A 61 -9.78 7.15 -13.89
CA ASP A 61 -10.98 7.98 -13.89
C ASP A 61 -11.07 8.69 -12.52
N GLY A 62 -11.51 9.94 -12.51
CA GLY A 62 -11.50 10.86 -11.36
C GLY A 62 -12.45 10.51 -10.21
N GLY A 63 -12.80 9.24 -10.02
CA GLY A 63 -13.56 8.75 -8.88
C GLY A 63 -12.63 8.33 -7.76
N ARG A 64 -12.68 9.02 -6.61
CA ARG A 64 -11.96 8.62 -5.38
C ARG A 64 -12.56 7.33 -4.83
N GLN A 65 -12.25 6.18 -5.43
CA GLN A 65 -12.54 4.88 -4.83
C GLN A 65 -11.34 4.46 -3.98
N VAL A 66 -11.40 4.79 -2.69
CA VAL A 66 -10.52 4.18 -1.69
C VAL A 66 -11.11 2.80 -1.40
N MET A 67 -10.67 1.78 -2.14
CA MET A 67 -10.92 0.40 -1.74
C MET A 67 -10.00 0.07 -0.56
N ILE A 68 -10.55 0.11 0.65
CA ILE A 68 -9.88 -0.40 1.85
C ILE A 68 -10.02 -1.92 1.81
N PHE A 69 -8.96 -2.60 1.40
CA PHE A 69 -8.87 -4.06 1.55
C PHE A 69 -8.30 -4.37 2.92
N GLU A 70 -9.15 -4.80 3.85
CA GLU A 70 -8.70 -5.48 5.08
C GLU A 70 -8.48 -6.96 4.75
N GLY A 71 -7.30 -7.26 4.19
CA GLY A 71 -6.87 -8.62 3.89
C GLY A 71 -5.96 -9.16 4.98
N THR A 72 -6.53 -9.90 5.93
CA THR A 72 -5.80 -10.83 6.79
C THR A 72 -5.23 -11.96 5.93
N GLY A 73 -3.95 -11.86 5.60
CA GLY A 73 -3.24 -12.91 4.86
C GLY A 73 -1.98 -12.36 4.21
N GLY A 74 -0.83 -12.57 4.86
CA GLY A 74 0.47 -12.27 4.28
C GLY A 74 0.60 -12.99 2.94
N LEU A 75 0.86 -12.22 1.88
CA LEU A 75 1.23 -12.80 0.60
C LEU A 75 2.67 -13.36 0.73
N PRO A 76 2.88 -14.66 0.46
CA PRO A 76 4.22 -15.23 0.44
C PRO A 76 5.02 -14.57 -0.69
N GLY A 77 6.23 -14.12 -0.36
CA GLY A 77 7.18 -13.58 -1.31
C GLY A 77 7.39 -14.54 -2.48
N GLY A 78 7.34 -14.01 -3.69
CA GLY A 78 7.58 -14.77 -4.91
C GLY A 78 9.02 -15.24 -4.99
N ALA A 79 9.27 -16.48 -4.61
CA ALA A 79 10.42 -17.25 -5.03
C ALA A 79 10.08 -17.92 -6.38
N GLY A 80 10.97 -17.76 -7.35
CA GLY A 80 10.85 -18.37 -8.68
C GLY A 80 10.80 -19.89 -8.61
N GLY A 81 10.05 -20.48 -9.53
CA GLY A 81 9.97 -21.91 -9.73
C GLY A 81 9.16 -22.20 -10.98
N ASP A 82 9.86 -22.46 -12.09
CA ASP A 82 9.29 -22.98 -13.32
C ASP A 82 8.65 -24.35 -13.05
N GLY A 83 7.33 -24.42 -13.20
CA GLY A 83 6.56 -25.65 -13.15
C GLY A 83 5.14 -25.41 -13.67
N PRO A 84 4.56 -26.32 -14.48
CA PRO A 84 3.26 -26.08 -15.08
C PRO A 84 2.16 -26.28 -14.03
N LEU A 85 1.77 -25.19 -13.37
CA LEU A 85 0.55 -25.17 -12.57
C LEU A 85 -0.64 -25.22 -13.52
N ARG A 86 -1.16 -26.43 -13.73
CA ARG A 86 -2.53 -26.65 -14.20
C ARG A 86 -3.48 -25.85 -13.29
N ALA A 87 -4.02 -24.76 -13.82
CA ALA A 87 -5.07 -24.00 -13.16
C ALA A 87 -6.34 -24.86 -13.11
N GLN A 88 -6.50 -25.63 -12.04
CA GLN A 88 -7.81 -26.13 -11.66
C GLN A 88 -8.60 -24.90 -11.20
N ALA A 89 -9.47 -24.40 -12.07
CA ALA A 89 -10.34 -23.27 -11.82
C ALA A 89 -11.29 -23.61 -10.65
N GLY A 90 -10.85 -23.31 -9.42
CA GLY A 90 -11.74 -23.20 -8.28
C GLY A 90 -12.70 -22.04 -8.53
N ALA A 91 -14.00 -22.28 -8.32
CA ALA A 91 -15.02 -21.25 -8.42
C ALA A 91 -14.58 -19.98 -7.66
N PRO A 92 -14.84 -18.77 -8.20
CA PRO A 92 -14.46 -17.53 -7.54
C PRO A 92 -15.08 -17.52 -6.16
N ARG A 93 -14.24 -17.52 -5.11
CA ARG A 93 -14.71 -17.25 -3.75
C ARG A 93 -15.27 -15.85 -3.76
N ALA A 94 -16.59 -15.73 -3.68
CA ALA A 94 -17.25 -14.45 -3.54
C ALA A 94 -16.73 -13.81 -2.25
N PHE A 95 -15.97 -12.72 -2.38
CA PHE A 95 -15.61 -11.88 -1.24
C PHE A 95 -16.91 -11.28 -0.70
N GLN A 96 -17.33 -11.73 0.48
CA GLN A 96 -18.48 -11.15 1.16
C GLN A 96 -18.04 -9.83 1.79
N VAL A 97 -18.43 -8.71 1.18
CA VAL A 97 -18.23 -7.39 1.79
C VAL A 97 -19.24 -7.23 2.92
N ASN A 98 -18.75 -7.19 4.15
CA ASN A 98 -19.51 -6.83 5.35
C ASN A 98 -19.47 -5.31 5.53
N PHE A 99 -20.63 -4.67 5.64
CA PHE A 99 -20.71 -3.25 5.97
C PHE A 99 -20.74 -3.10 7.49
N VAL A 100 -19.85 -2.27 8.01
CA VAL A 100 -19.74 -1.92 9.43
C VAL A 100 -20.52 -0.64 9.75
N ALA A 101 -20.81 -0.40 11.02
CA ALA A 101 -21.41 0.86 11.44
C ALA A 101 -20.39 2.01 11.29
N PRO A 102 -20.82 3.27 11.04
CA PRO A 102 -19.91 4.41 10.96
C PRO A 102 -19.02 4.56 12.20
N SER A 103 -19.54 4.24 13.39
CA SER A 103 -18.78 4.28 14.66
C SER A 103 -17.63 3.26 14.73
N GLU A 104 -17.66 2.22 13.89
CA GLU A 104 -16.60 1.23 13.78
C GLU A 104 -15.49 1.65 12.80
N LEU A 105 -15.70 2.73 12.03
CA LEU A 105 -14.65 3.32 11.20
C LEU A 105 -13.67 4.15 12.05
N PRO A 106 -12.37 4.14 11.69
CA PRO A 106 -11.35 4.92 12.39
C PRO A 106 -11.62 6.42 12.31
N ASP A 107 -11.20 7.16 13.33
CA ASP A 107 -11.34 8.63 13.38
C ASP A 107 -10.38 9.39 12.46
N TYR A 108 -9.40 8.69 11.88
CA TYR A 108 -8.43 9.25 10.96
C TYR A 108 -8.22 8.30 9.79
N LYS A 109 -7.93 8.87 8.61
CA LYS A 109 -7.47 8.06 7.49
C LYS A 109 -6.15 7.36 7.85
N PRO A 110 -5.96 6.11 7.41
CA PRO A 110 -4.70 5.42 7.63
C PRO A 110 -3.56 6.16 6.92
N ALA A 111 -2.37 6.15 7.52
CA ALA A 111 -1.19 6.78 6.92
C ALA A 111 -0.62 5.98 5.73
N PHE A 112 -0.82 4.66 5.73
CA PHE A 112 -0.37 3.72 4.70
C PHE A 112 -1.23 2.44 4.73
N PHE A 113 -1.17 1.64 3.67
CA PHE A 113 -1.88 0.36 3.57
C PHE A 113 -1.02 -0.81 4.08
N ALA A 114 -1.67 -1.93 4.39
CA ALA A 114 -0.96 -3.19 4.61
C ALA A 114 -0.12 -3.54 3.37
N GLY A 115 1.11 -4.01 3.59
CA GLY A 115 2.07 -4.30 2.50
C GLY A 115 2.77 -3.06 1.89
N SER A 116 2.53 -1.85 2.41
CA SER A 116 3.25 -0.63 1.98
C SER A 116 4.69 -0.53 2.51
N VAL A 117 5.13 -1.42 3.38
CA VAL A 117 6.44 -1.37 4.04
C VAL A 117 7.40 -2.34 3.37
N ARG A 118 8.62 -1.88 3.09
CA ARG A 118 9.73 -2.72 2.59
C ARG A 118 11.00 -2.40 3.35
N ALA A 119 11.85 -3.39 3.59
CA ALA A 119 13.17 -3.19 4.16
C ALA A 119 14.24 -3.22 3.07
N ASP A 120 15.24 -2.34 3.16
CA ASP A 120 16.43 -2.38 2.30
C ASP A 120 17.62 -3.09 2.97
N ALA A 121 18.70 -3.27 2.22
CA ALA A 121 19.91 -3.94 2.72
C ALA A 121 20.72 -3.09 3.72
N GLN A 122 20.38 -1.81 3.88
CA GLN A 122 21.04 -0.83 4.74
C GLN A 122 20.32 -0.67 6.08
N SER A 123 19.34 -1.53 6.38
CA SER A 123 18.51 -1.47 7.59
C SER A 123 17.59 -0.24 7.64
N ASN A 124 17.15 0.27 6.49
CA ASN A 124 16.07 1.25 6.44
C ASN A 124 14.73 0.58 6.09
N LEU A 125 13.66 1.17 6.60
CA LEU A 125 12.30 0.89 6.20
C LEU A 125 11.82 1.95 5.22
N TRP A 126 11.27 1.48 4.10
CA TRP A 126 10.65 2.28 3.06
C TRP A 126 9.14 2.11 3.17
N ILE A 127 8.44 3.18 3.52
CA ILE A 127 6.99 3.16 3.76
C ILE A 127 6.29 3.97 2.68
N ARG A 128 5.50 3.30 1.84
CA ARG A 128 4.63 3.98 0.88
C ARG A 128 3.42 4.59 1.59
N THR A 129 3.44 5.91 1.75
CA THR A 129 2.36 6.67 2.39
C THR A 129 1.18 6.89 1.44
N ILE A 130 -0.01 7.10 2.01
CA ILE A 130 -1.18 7.53 1.26
C ILE A 130 -1.09 9.05 1.09
N PRO A 131 -1.07 9.57 -0.15
CA PRO A 131 -1.11 11.00 -0.39
C PRO A 131 -2.33 11.65 0.23
N THR A 132 -2.13 12.72 1.01
CA THR A 132 -3.21 13.52 1.60
C THR A 132 -3.79 14.53 0.60
N ALA A 133 -3.01 14.88 -0.43
CA ALA A 133 -3.41 15.69 -1.57
C ALA A 133 -3.01 15.00 -2.89
N ALA A 134 -3.50 15.52 -4.02
CA ALA A 134 -3.03 15.07 -5.33
C ALA A 134 -1.55 15.44 -5.49
N ILE A 135 -0.72 14.48 -5.88
CA ILE A 135 0.72 14.66 -6.08
C ILE A 135 1.03 14.36 -7.54
N ALA A 136 1.71 15.28 -8.22
CA ALA A 136 2.24 15.04 -9.55
C ALA A 136 3.41 14.05 -9.47
N GLY A 137 3.45 13.07 -10.38
CA GLY A 137 4.49 12.05 -10.41
C GLY A 137 4.04 10.69 -9.87
N GLY A 138 4.99 9.88 -9.41
CA GLY A 138 4.71 8.56 -8.86
C GLY A 138 4.64 8.55 -7.33
N PRO A 139 4.59 7.36 -6.71
CA PRO A 139 4.38 7.21 -5.28
C PRO A 139 5.57 7.71 -4.45
N ILE A 140 5.27 8.26 -3.27
CA ILE A 140 6.26 8.71 -2.30
C ILE A 140 6.48 7.64 -1.23
N TYR A 141 7.75 7.46 -0.85
CA TYR A 141 8.18 6.62 0.25
C TYR A 141 8.88 7.47 1.31
N ASP A 142 8.44 7.34 2.56
CA ASP A 142 9.21 7.79 3.71
C ASP A 142 10.28 6.73 4.03
N VAL A 143 11.54 7.14 4.15
CA VAL A 143 12.67 6.25 4.45
C VAL A 143 13.10 6.47 5.90
N ILE A 144 12.97 5.42 6.71
CA ILE A 144 13.20 5.48 8.15
C ILE A 144 14.36 4.56 8.50
N ASN A 145 15.39 5.07 9.15
CA ASN A 145 16.55 4.28 9.54
C ASN A 145 16.26 3.39 10.75
N ARG A 146 17.22 2.52 11.10
CA ARG A 146 17.12 1.62 12.27
C ARG A 146 16.93 2.35 13.61
N GLN A 147 17.32 3.61 13.70
CA GLN A 147 17.14 4.46 14.89
C GLN A 147 15.72 5.07 14.95
N GLY A 148 14.85 4.78 13.97
CA GLY A 148 13.49 5.30 13.90
C GLY A 148 13.41 6.73 13.37
N GLN A 149 14.47 7.24 12.74
CA GLN A 149 14.53 8.60 12.21
C GLN A 149 14.11 8.60 10.75
N LEU A 150 13.25 9.54 10.36
CA LEU A 150 12.98 9.83 8.94
C LEU A 150 14.24 10.45 8.34
N VAL A 151 14.94 9.69 7.49
CA VAL A 151 16.20 10.12 6.87
C VAL A 151 16.00 10.62 5.45
N ASP A 152 14.91 10.25 4.78
CA ASP A 152 14.59 10.72 3.43
C ASP A 152 13.10 10.58 3.08
N ARG A 153 12.68 11.27 2.03
CA ARG A 153 11.37 11.14 1.38
C ARG A 153 11.58 11.04 -0.13
N VAL A 154 11.43 9.83 -0.65
CA VAL A 154 11.77 9.49 -2.03
C VAL A 154 10.51 9.38 -2.88
N GLN A 155 10.40 10.19 -3.93
CA GLN A 155 9.37 10.02 -4.94
C GLN A 155 9.86 9.11 -6.07
N ILE A 156 9.17 8.00 -6.28
CA ILE A 156 9.42 7.11 -7.42
C ILE A 156 8.79 7.73 -8.67
N PRO A 157 9.43 7.65 -9.86
CA PRO A 157 8.86 8.14 -11.10
C PRO A 157 7.50 7.52 -11.43
N ALA A 158 6.66 8.26 -12.15
CA ALA A 158 5.37 7.76 -12.60
C ALA A 158 5.54 6.48 -13.47
N GLY A 159 4.62 5.52 -13.30
CA GLY A 159 4.66 4.24 -14.01
C GLY A 159 5.75 3.26 -13.56
N ARG A 160 6.50 3.57 -12.49
CA ARG A 160 7.48 2.68 -11.87
C ARG A 160 7.00 2.21 -10.50
N THR A 161 7.43 1.01 -10.13
CA THR A 161 7.24 0.44 -8.78
C THR A 161 8.54 -0.17 -8.28
N ILE A 162 8.77 -0.18 -6.96
CA ILE A 162 9.94 -0.85 -6.39
C ILE A 162 9.77 -2.37 -6.55
N ALA A 163 10.71 -2.98 -7.27
CA ALA A 163 10.82 -4.43 -7.40
C ALA A 163 11.64 -5.03 -6.25
N GLY A 164 12.71 -4.36 -5.82
CA GLY A 164 13.55 -4.80 -4.71
C GLY A 164 14.73 -3.87 -4.44
N PHE A 165 15.56 -4.27 -3.47
CA PHE A 165 16.77 -3.54 -3.07
C PHE A 165 18.01 -4.38 -3.31
N GLY A 166 19.12 -3.73 -3.66
CA GLY A 166 20.41 -4.35 -3.88
C GLY A 166 21.51 -3.80 -2.98
N ALA A 167 22.70 -4.36 -3.13
CA ALA A 167 23.89 -3.87 -2.45
C ALA A 167 24.17 -2.39 -2.79
N ASN A 168 24.85 -1.69 -1.88
CA ASN A 168 25.32 -0.31 -2.08
C ASN A 168 24.21 0.70 -2.43
N GLY A 169 23.04 0.58 -1.80
CA GLY A 169 21.91 1.50 -1.95
C GLY A 169 21.20 1.42 -3.29
N ALA A 170 21.38 0.33 -4.04
CA ALA A 170 20.66 0.14 -5.30
C ALA A 170 19.17 -0.13 -5.05
N VAL A 171 18.30 0.55 -5.80
CA VAL A 171 16.87 0.29 -5.83
C VAL A 171 16.51 -0.21 -7.22
N TYR A 172 15.92 -1.38 -7.33
CA TYR A 172 15.44 -1.92 -8.60
C TYR A 172 13.98 -1.51 -8.79
N LEU A 173 13.70 -0.83 -9.89
CA LEU A 173 12.36 -0.38 -10.27
C LEU A 173 11.86 -1.25 -11.41
N SER A 174 10.62 -1.70 -11.34
CA SER A 174 9.93 -2.33 -12.46
C SER A 174 9.00 -1.32 -13.12
N GLY A 175 8.94 -1.36 -14.44
CA GLY A 175 7.98 -0.61 -15.24
C GLY A 175 7.46 -1.44 -16.40
N ARG A 176 6.49 -0.87 -17.12
CA ARG A 176 5.98 -1.44 -18.37
C ARG A 176 5.97 -0.36 -19.44
N GLU A 177 6.45 -0.72 -20.62
CA GLU A 177 6.44 0.12 -21.82
C GLU A 177 6.16 -0.76 -23.03
N ASN A 178 5.26 -0.32 -23.92
CA ASN A 178 4.90 -1.07 -25.13
C ASN A 178 4.58 -2.57 -24.88
N ASN A 179 3.85 -2.85 -23.79
CA ASN A 179 3.49 -4.19 -23.32
C ASN A 179 4.68 -5.10 -22.92
N GLN A 180 5.88 -4.53 -22.78
CA GLN A 180 7.08 -5.20 -22.28
C GLN A 180 7.37 -4.74 -20.84
N ALA A 181 7.61 -5.71 -19.95
CA ALA A 181 8.10 -5.43 -18.60
C ALA A 181 9.61 -5.22 -18.63
N PHE A 182 10.09 -4.23 -17.88
CA PHE A 182 11.52 -4.00 -17.69
C PHE A 182 11.83 -3.77 -16.22
N VAL A 183 13.09 -3.99 -15.86
CA VAL A 183 13.66 -3.63 -14.56
C VAL A 183 14.83 -2.69 -14.80
N GLU A 184 14.86 -1.58 -14.09
CA GLU A 184 15.95 -0.61 -14.12
C GLU A 184 16.56 -0.45 -12.73
N ARG A 185 17.87 -0.19 -12.69
CA ARG A 185 18.60 0.08 -11.44
C ARG A 185 18.66 1.58 -11.21
N ALA A 186 18.11 2.03 -10.09
CA ALA A 186 18.18 3.40 -9.61
C ALA A 186 19.04 3.50 -8.34
N ARG A 187 19.39 4.74 -7.99
CA ARG A 187 19.96 5.11 -6.69
C ARG A 187 19.24 6.35 -6.18
N VAL A 188 19.03 6.39 -4.87
CA VAL A 188 18.60 7.59 -4.17
C VAL A 188 19.80 8.50 -4.00
N ARG A 189 19.60 9.81 -4.14
CA ARG A 189 20.65 10.82 -4.00
C ARG A 189 20.52 11.49 -2.64
#